data_AF-A0A1Z5KZP3-F1
#
_entry.id   AF-A0A1Z5KZP3-F1
#
_cell.length_a   1.000
_cell.length_b   1.000
_cell.length_c   1.000
_cell.angle_alpha   90.00
_cell.angle_beta   90.00
_cell.angle_gamma   90.00
#
_symmetry.space_group_name_H-M   'P 1'
#
loop_
_entity.id
_entity.type
_entity.pdbx_description
1 polymer ?
#
loop_
_entity_poly.entity_id
_entity_poly.type
_entity_poly.pdbx_seq_one_letter_code
_entity_poly.pdbx_strand_id
1 'polypeptide(L)'
;MASILKGDVESVRQTLLSLENDNGSSIQDILAERCDGNRNILHAAVSACFPTSNKENENPDINSGLESLDLLSSSPSSSIAVLSSRNMSLCEVMRRATSAALSLTGLESQESEADFHIPTLNWPPEPSSDHTTGRSTAKTGQTSGSSSSRAGELVGGCPALSILFLLCDSAALKQSLQDLLCARDAQGCTPFMRAVAGRAYHAALLLLDTAQRVATMNAEGADGHRAALLRSMIYPVGCSPDDSPLHVLCCNDTCSFTWTGAEHINQDIFECRTCGLVGSLCCCTECARVCHKGHDCKLKRTSPTAYCDCWEKCRALVAGHQGARGLLLNRLVTVTDLVTLPNARGETILLFLVQTVGRQVVEQRQYRPSRSRGSNAPRKASS
;
A
#
# COMPACT_ATOMS: atom_id res chain seq x y z
N MET A 1 -0.77 -24.23 -7.35
CA MET A 1 0.17 -23.15 -6.98
C MET A 1 1.36 -22.92 -7.93
N ALA A 2 2.00 -23.97 -8.47
CA ALA A 2 3.25 -23.81 -9.22
C ALA A 2 3.17 -22.82 -10.41
N SER A 3 2.08 -22.85 -11.17
CA SER A 3 1.87 -21.94 -12.32
C SER A 3 1.73 -20.47 -11.89
N ILE A 4 1.12 -20.21 -10.72
CA ILE A 4 1.01 -18.87 -10.13
C ILE A 4 2.40 -18.34 -9.79
N LEU A 5 3.21 -19.14 -9.09
CA LEU A 5 4.54 -18.74 -8.64
C LEU A 5 5.53 -18.55 -9.80
N LYS A 6 5.33 -19.27 -10.91
CA LYS A 6 6.13 -19.12 -12.14
C LYS A 6 5.67 -17.97 -13.04
N GLY A 7 4.53 -17.34 -12.75
CA GLY A 7 3.96 -16.29 -13.59
C GLY A 7 3.38 -16.81 -14.92
N ASP A 8 2.97 -18.08 -14.97
CA ASP A 8 2.40 -18.69 -16.17
C ASP A 8 0.90 -18.36 -16.27
N VAL A 9 0.61 -17.22 -16.91
CA VAL A 9 -0.74 -16.67 -17.05
C VAL A 9 -1.66 -17.63 -17.81
N GLU A 10 -1.15 -18.26 -18.87
CA GLU A 10 -1.97 -19.10 -19.75
C GLU A 10 -2.34 -20.41 -19.06
N SER A 11 -1.38 -21.06 -18.38
CA SER A 11 -1.69 -22.26 -17.60
C SER A 11 -2.71 -21.99 -16.49
N VAL A 12 -2.62 -20.83 -15.81
CA VAL A 12 -3.62 -20.42 -14.82
C VAL A 12 -4.99 -20.22 -15.46
N ARG A 13 -5.06 -19.51 -16.60
CA ARG A 13 -6.31 -19.28 -17.33
C ARG A 13 -6.98 -20.58 -17.74
N GLN A 14 -6.22 -21.51 -18.35
CA GLN A 14 -6.74 -22.80 -18.77
C GLN A 14 -7.24 -23.63 -17.58
N THR A 15 -6.53 -23.58 -16.45
CA THR A 15 -6.98 -24.26 -15.22
C THR A 15 -8.31 -23.69 -14.74
N LEU A 16 -8.47 -22.37 -14.69
CA LEU A 16 -9.72 -21.73 -14.26
C LEU A 16 -10.90 -22.06 -15.18
N LEU A 17 -10.69 -22.05 -16.51
CA LEU A 17 -11.71 -22.45 -17.48
C LEU A 17 -12.10 -23.93 -17.33
N SER A 18 -11.15 -24.80 -17.00
CA SER A 18 -11.46 -26.21 -16.73
C SER A 18 -12.33 -26.37 -15.49
N LEU A 19 -12.12 -25.56 -14.45
CA LEU A 19 -12.91 -25.64 -13.21
C LEU A 19 -14.33 -25.14 -13.38
N GLU A 20 -14.57 -24.20 -14.30
CA GLU A 20 -15.93 -23.72 -14.61
C GLU A 20 -16.80 -24.81 -15.26
N ASN A 21 -16.16 -25.79 -15.93
CA ASN A 21 -16.82 -26.89 -16.60
C ASN A 21 -16.91 -28.18 -15.76
N ASP A 22 -16.24 -28.25 -14.61
CA ASP A 22 -16.08 -29.47 -13.80
C ASP A 22 -16.98 -29.47 -12.55
N ASN A 23 -17.50 -30.64 -12.16
CA ASN A 23 -18.57 -30.82 -11.15
C ASN A 23 -18.13 -30.61 -9.68
N GLY A 24 -17.12 -29.78 -9.42
CA GLY A 24 -16.81 -29.26 -8.08
C GLY A 24 -15.85 -30.07 -7.19
N SER A 25 -15.35 -31.24 -7.61
CA SER A 25 -14.28 -31.93 -6.85
C SER A 25 -12.93 -31.22 -7.01
N SER A 26 -12.57 -30.88 -8.25
CA SER A 26 -11.28 -30.28 -8.59
C SER A 26 -11.07 -28.88 -7.98
N ILE A 27 -12.14 -28.14 -7.72
CA ILE A 27 -12.06 -26.81 -7.09
C ILE A 27 -11.72 -26.92 -5.59
N GLN A 28 -12.22 -27.95 -4.89
CA GLN A 28 -11.94 -28.12 -3.46
C GLN A 28 -10.45 -28.38 -3.21
N ASP A 29 -9.80 -29.16 -4.07
CA ASP A 29 -8.37 -29.42 -3.99
C ASP A 29 -7.55 -28.12 -4.15
N ILE A 30 -7.95 -27.25 -5.08
CA ILE A 30 -7.28 -25.94 -5.30
C ILE A 30 -7.55 -24.99 -4.13
N LEU A 31 -8.76 -24.99 -3.59
CA LEU A 31 -9.12 -24.18 -2.41
C LEU A 31 -8.46 -24.68 -1.13
N ALA A 32 -8.14 -25.97 -1.03
CA ALA A 32 -7.39 -26.57 0.06
C ALA A 32 -5.87 -26.40 -0.10
N GLU A 33 -5.37 -26.13 -1.31
CA GLU A 33 -3.95 -25.94 -1.56
C GLU A 33 -3.38 -24.78 -0.72
N ARG A 34 -2.29 -25.06 0.00
CA ARG A 34 -1.54 -24.08 0.79
C ARG A 34 -0.06 -24.16 0.41
N CYS A 35 0.63 -23.02 0.41
CA CYS A 35 2.10 -22.97 0.41
C CYS A 35 2.64 -22.45 1.75
N ASP A 36 3.97 -22.49 1.93
CA ASP A 36 4.65 -22.27 3.23
C ASP A 36 4.03 -21.14 4.05
N GLY A 37 3.78 -21.39 5.34
CA GLY A 37 3.15 -20.41 6.21
C GLY A 37 1.66 -20.22 5.94
N ASN A 38 0.92 -21.28 5.61
CA ASN A 38 -0.54 -21.27 5.45
C ASN A 38 -1.07 -20.29 4.37
N ARG A 39 -0.30 -20.07 3.30
CA ARG A 39 -0.66 -19.12 2.23
C ARG A 39 -1.57 -19.79 1.19
N ASN A 40 -2.74 -19.21 0.94
CA ASN A 40 -3.63 -19.64 -0.15
C ASN A 40 -3.20 -19.05 -1.51
N ILE A 41 -3.93 -19.39 -2.58
CA ILE A 41 -3.64 -18.97 -3.97
C ILE A 41 -3.54 -17.45 -4.15
N LEU A 42 -4.34 -16.65 -3.43
CA LEU A 42 -4.27 -15.18 -3.49
C LEU A 42 -3.01 -14.66 -2.81
N HIS A 43 -2.63 -15.22 -1.66
CA HIS A 43 -1.37 -14.86 -0.99
C HIS A 43 -0.15 -15.16 -1.86
N ALA A 44 -0.16 -16.27 -2.62
CA ALA A 44 0.91 -16.61 -3.55
C ALA A 44 0.98 -15.62 -4.72
N ALA A 45 -0.15 -15.34 -5.38
CA ALA A 45 -0.23 -14.37 -6.47
C ALA A 45 0.26 -12.99 -6.02
N VAL A 46 -0.20 -12.53 -4.85
CA VAL A 46 0.27 -11.26 -4.23
C VAL A 46 1.77 -11.24 -3.99
N SER A 47 2.35 -12.36 -3.53
CA SER A 47 3.81 -12.43 -3.28
C SER A 47 4.61 -12.27 -4.57
N ALA A 48 4.10 -12.80 -5.68
CA ALA A 48 4.73 -12.67 -6.98
C ALA A 48 4.62 -11.22 -7.54
N CYS A 49 3.73 -10.39 -6.99
CA CYS A 49 3.60 -8.97 -7.33
C CYS A 49 4.54 -8.05 -6.53
N PHE A 50 5.38 -8.57 -5.64
CA PHE A 50 6.26 -7.73 -4.83
C PHE A 50 7.34 -7.07 -5.71
N PRO A 51 7.54 -5.75 -5.61
CA PRO A 51 8.54 -5.07 -6.41
C PRO A 51 9.95 -5.53 -6.00
N THR A 52 10.78 -5.84 -6.98
CA THR A 52 12.18 -6.27 -6.78
C THR A 52 13.18 -5.15 -7.07
N SER A 53 12.75 -4.06 -7.71
CA SER A 53 13.57 -2.89 -8.03
C SER A 53 12.72 -1.63 -8.19
N ASN A 54 13.35 -0.46 -8.27
CA ASN A 54 12.67 0.83 -8.43
C ASN A 54 12.46 1.26 -9.90
N LYS A 55 12.72 0.37 -10.89
CA LYS A 55 12.71 0.71 -12.33
C LYS A 55 11.38 1.29 -12.84
N GLU A 56 10.26 0.85 -12.27
CA GLU A 56 8.92 1.31 -12.66
C GLU A 56 8.59 2.73 -12.18
N ASN A 57 9.41 3.30 -11.28
CA ASN A 57 9.18 4.60 -10.67
C ASN A 57 9.87 5.75 -11.42
N GLU A 58 10.63 5.45 -12.49
CA GLU A 58 11.41 6.43 -13.27
C GLU A 58 10.62 7.08 -14.42
N ASN A 59 9.40 6.62 -14.71
CA ASN A 59 8.53 7.16 -15.76
C ASN A 59 7.22 7.74 -15.18
N PRO A 60 7.18 9.04 -14.83
CA PRO A 60 5.97 9.67 -14.26
C PRO A 60 4.81 9.79 -15.26
N ASP A 61 5.07 9.64 -16.56
CA ASP A 61 4.08 9.79 -17.64
C ASP A 61 3.16 8.55 -17.83
N ILE A 62 3.41 7.45 -17.11
CA ILE A 62 2.59 6.22 -17.14
C ILE A 62 1.70 6.12 -15.89
N ASN A 63 1.29 7.26 -15.32
CA ASN A 63 0.22 7.30 -14.30
C ASN A 63 -1.16 6.89 -14.85
N SER A 64 -1.25 6.59 -16.16
CA SER A 64 -2.44 6.19 -16.93
C SER A 64 -2.70 4.67 -16.97
N GLY A 65 -1.83 3.84 -16.37
CA GLY A 65 -1.98 2.38 -16.38
C GLY A 65 -3.26 1.86 -15.70
N LEU A 66 -3.93 2.68 -14.89
CA LEU A 66 -5.21 2.33 -14.26
C LEU A 66 -6.42 2.61 -15.18
N GLU A 67 -6.32 3.52 -16.16
CA GLU A 67 -7.40 3.75 -17.14
C GLU A 67 -7.57 2.57 -18.10
N SER A 68 -6.57 1.69 -18.21
CA SER A 68 -6.67 0.46 -19.01
C SER A 68 -7.47 -0.67 -18.34
N LEU A 69 -7.75 -0.57 -17.03
CA LEU A 69 -8.69 -1.48 -16.34
C LEU A 69 -10.15 -1.12 -16.63
N ASP A 70 -10.45 0.13 -16.98
CA ASP A 70 -11.81 0.59 -17.30
C ASP A 70 -12.35 0.01 -18.62
N LEU A 71 -11.47 -0.43 -19.54
CA LEU A 71 -11.88 -0.90 -20.88
C LEU A 71 -12.27 -2.38 -20.96
N LEU A 72 -11.99 -3.19 -19.93
CA LEU A 72 -12.31 -4.62 -19.91
C LEU A 72 -13.73 -4.94 -19.41
N SER A 73 -14.47 -3.94 -18.89
CA SER A 73 -15.81 -4.14 -18.33
C SER A 73 -16.95 -4.06 -19.36
N SER A 74 -16.73 -4.61 -20.56
CA SER A 74 -17.77 -4.73 -21.60
C SER A 74 -18.69 -5.94 -21.34
N SER A 75 -19.42 -5.92 -20.23
CA SER A 75 -20.58 -6.79 -19.98
C SER A 75 -21.64 -5.98 -19.22
N PRO A 76 -22.94 -6.10 -19.54
CA PRO A 76 -23.97 -5.15 -19.14
C PRO A 76 -24.45 -5.31 -17.68
N SER A 77 -23.61 -5.83 -16.77
CA SER A 77 -24.00 -6.12 -15.39
C SER A 77 -23.15 -5.30 -14.41
N SER A 78 -23.79 -4.30 -13.80
CA SER A 78 -23.31 -3.48 -12.69
C SER A 78 -22.13 -2.55 -12.99
N SER A 79 -22.48 -1.31 -13.31
CA SER A 79 -21.58 -0.16 -13.47
C SER A 79 -20.53 -0.07 -12.36
N ILE A 80 -19.26 -0.21 -12.72
CA ILE A 80 -18.13 0.20 -11.89
C ILE A 80 -18.11 1.74 -11.94
N ALA A 81 -18.89 2.38 -11.06
CA ALA A 81 -18.75 3.81 -10.87
C ALA A 81 -17.41 4.05 -10.14
N VAL A 82 -16.36 4.36 -10.90
CA VAL A 82 -15.18 5.03 -10.36
C VAL A 82 -15.69 6.34 -9.78
N LEU A 83 -15.91 6.38 -8.47
CA LEU A 83 -16.09 7.62 -7.75
C LEU A 83 -14.86 8.45 -8.06
N SER A 84 -15.04 9.50 -8.86
CA SER A 84 -14.05 10.53 -9.11
C SER A 84 -13.40 10.86 -7.78
N SER A 85 -12.12 10.49 -7.63
CA SER A 85 -11.38 10.59 -6.38
C SER A 85 -11.21 12.05 -6.05
N ARG A 86 -12.18 12.63 -5.32
CA ARG A 86 -11.96 13.89 -4.63
C ARG A 86 -10.90 13.61 -3.57
N ASN A 87 -9.70 14.13 -3.78
CA ASN A 87 -8.66 14.14 -2.75
C ASN A 87 -9.28 14.68 -1.45
N MET A 88 -9.20 13.92 -0.36
CA MET A 88 -9.73 14.39 0.91
C MET A 88 -8.77 15.43 1.49
N SER A 89 -9.32 16.57 1.92
CA SER A 89 -8.52 17.58 2.59
C SER A 89 -8.02 17.03 3.93
N LEU A 90 -6.85 17.49 4.36
CA LEU A 90 -6.30 17.19 5.68
C LEU A 90 -7.32 17.49 6.80
N CYS A 91 -8.17 18.49 6.60
CA CYS A 91 -9.28 18.83 7.49
C CYS A 91 -10.28 17.68 7.69
N GLU A 92 -10.63 16.95 6.63
CA GLU A 92 -11.56 15.81 6.72
C GLU A 92 -10.92 14.61 7.45
N VAL A 93 -9.63 14.38 7.23
CA VAL A 93 -8.86 13.37 7.99
C VAL A 93 -8.83 13.72 9.47
N MET A 94 -8.51 14.98 9.80
CA MET A 94 -8.55 15.50 11.17
C MET A 94 -9.93 15.33 11.80
N ARG A 95 -10.99 15.72 11.09
CA ARG A 95 -12.37 15.64 11.59
C ARG A 95 -12.76 14.21 11.97
N ARG A 96 -12.44 13.23 11.11
CA ARG A 96 -12.72 11.80 11.38
C ARG A 96 -11.90 11.27 12.56
N ALA A 97 -10.60 11.60 12.63
CA ALA A 97 -9.74 11.17 13.72
C ALA A 97 -10.18 11.76 15.07
N THR A 98 -10.52 13.06 15.11
CA THR A 98 -10.98 13.74 16.33
C THR A 98 -12.35 13.22 16.79
N SER A 99 -13.29 13.00 15.87
CA SER A 99 -14.60 12.43 16.21
C SER A 99 -14.48 11.04 16.85
N ALA A 100 -13.52 10.23 16.39
CA ALA A 100 -13.25 8.92 16.97
C ALA A 100 -12.60 9.03 18.36
N ALA A 101 -11.62 9.93 18.52
CA ALA A 101 -10.98 10.17 19.82
C ALA A 101 -12.00 10.62 20.90
N LEU A 102 -12.94 11.50 20.53
CA LEU A 102 -14.00 11.95 21.43
C LEU A 102 -15.00 10.84 21.81
N SER A 103 -15.18 9.84 20.94
CA SER A 103 -16.05 8.69 21.20
C SER A 103 -15.43 7.70 22.21
N LEU A 104 -14.09 7.65 22.30
CA LEU A 104 -13.37 6.84 23.27
C LEU A 104 -13.37 7.46 24.67
N THR A 105 -13.45 8.79 24.77
CA THR A 105 -13.56 9.53 26.05
C THR A 105 -14.97 9.50 26.67
N GLY A 106 -15.92 8.77 26.08
CA GLY A 106 -17.31 8.65 26.57
C GLY A 106 -17.52 7.62 27.69
N LEU A 107 -16.47 6.98 28.18
CA LEU A 107 -16.48 6.09 29.34
C LEU A 107 -15.37 6.57 30.29
N GLU A 108 -15.69 6.66 31.57
CA GLU A 108 -14.88 7.27 32.65
C GLU A 108 -14.98 8.80 32.79
N SER A 109 -16.14 9.26 33.28
CA SER A 109 -16.20 10.49 34.07
C SER A 109 -15.85 10.16 35.53
N GLN A 110 -14.59 10.41 35.92
CA GLN A 110 -14.26 10.72 37.30
C GLN A 110 -13.14 11.76 37.34
N GLU A 111 -13.43 12.83 38.07
CA GLU A 111 -12.73 14.11 38.09
C GLU A 111 -11.25 14.01 38.51
N SER A 112 -10.39 14.71 37.78
CA SER A 112 -9.24 15.42 38.36
C SER A 112 -8.80 16.54 37.42
N GLU A 113 -9.03 17.78 37.84
CA GLU A 113 -8.56 18.98 37.13
C GLU A 113 -7.04 19.05 37.09
N ALA A 114 -6.49 19.15 35.89
CA ALA A 114 -5.19 19.73 35.63
C ALA A 114 -5.28 20.52 34.31
N ASP A 115 -5.22 21.84 34.44
CA ASP A 115 -5.20 22.81 33.33
C ASP A 115 -4.10 22.47 32.31
N PHE A 116 -4.48 21.82 31.22
CA PHE A 116 -3.72 21.80 29.97
C PHE A 116 -4.60 22.40 28.87
N HIS A 117 -4.61 23.73 28.78
CA HIS A 117 -5.19 24.44 27.65
C HIS A 117 -4.40 24.11 26.37
N ILE A 118 -4.98 23.26 25.53
CA ILE A 118 -4.54 23.05 24.15
C ILE A 118 -4.75 24.39 23.41
N PRO A 119 -3.71 25.00 22.80
CA PRO A 119 -3.88 26.22 22.04
C PRO A 119 -4.77 25.96 20.82
N THR A 120 -5.91 26.65 20.74
CA THR A 120 -6.80 26.63 19.58
C THR A 120 -6.09 27.32 18.41
N LEU A 121 -5.49 26.53 17.52
CA LEU A 121 -4.95 27.04 16.26
C LEU A 121 -6.14 27.41 15.35
N ASN A 122 -6.51 28.69 15.34
CA ASN A 122 -7.48 29.21 14.39
C ASN A 122 -6.87 29.19 12.98
N TRP A 123 -7.32 28.25 12.15
CA TRP A 123 -6.89 28.11 10.77
C TRP A 123 -7.58 29.16 9.87
N PRO A 124 -6.92 29.71 8.84
CA PRO A 124 -7.54 30.71 7.95
C PRO A 124 -8.70 30.12 7.13
N PRO A 125 -9.71 30.91 6.75
CA PRO A 125 -10.78 30.47 5.86
C PRO A 125 -10.26 30.21 4.44
N GLU A 126 -10.78 29.16 3.79
CA GLU A 126 -10.43 28.77 2.42
C GLU A 126 -10.88 29.83 1.39
N PRO A 127 -10.13 30.04 0.29
CA PRO A 127 -10.58 30.88 -0.80
C PRO A 127 -11.71 30.20 -1.59
N SER A 128 -12.83 30.90 -1.73
CA SER A 128 -14.02 30.51 -2.49
C SER A 128 -13.72 30.28 -3.98
N SER A 129 -14.04 29.10 -4.48
CA SER A 129 -13.98 28.76 -5.91
C SER A 129 -15.29 29.14 -6.61
N ASP A 130 -15.32 30.27 -7.31
CA ASP A 130 -16.39 30.60 -8.25
C ASP A 130 -15.98 30.26 -9.69
N HIS A 131 -16.90 29.63 -10.41
CA HIS A 131 -16.77 29.09 -11.75
C HIS A 131 -16.82 30.17 -12.85
N THR A 132 -16.12 29.97 -13.97
CA THR A 132 -16.66 30.32 -15.30
C THR A 132 -16.16 29.41 -16.42
N THR A 133 -17.13 28.90 -17.15
CA THR A 133 -17.13 28.11 -18.38
C THR A 133 -16.40 28.76 -19.58
N GLY A 134 -15.68 27.94 -20.35
CA GLY A 134 -15.17 28.28 -21.68
C GLY A 134 -15.17 27.05 -22.60
N ARG A 135 -16.31 26.81 -23.26
CA ARG A 135 -16.53 25.76 -24.27
C ARG A 135 -15.85 26.16 -25.58
N SER A 136 -15.09 25.26 -26.20
CA SER A 136 -14.68 25.39 -27.60
C SER A 136 -14.59 24.04 -28.28
N THR A 137 -15.33 23.94 -29.38
CA THR A 137 -15.53 22.81 -30.28
C THR A 137 -14.43 22.73 -31.35
N ALA A 138 -13.96 21.53 -31.69
CA ALA A 138 -13.33 21.25 -32.98
C ALA A 138 -13.66 19.82 -33.47
N LYS A 139 -13.87 19.70 -34.78
CA LYS A 139 -14.47 18.58 -35.51
C LYS A 139 -13.48 17.47 -35.89
N THR A 140 -14.00 16.25 -35.86
CA THR A 140 -13.89 15.09 -36.77
C THR A 140 -12.68 14.92 -37.69
N GLY A 141 -12.06 13.73 -37.60
CA GLY A 141 -11.40 13.03 -38.71
C GLY A 141 -11.58 11.51 -38.53
N GLN A 142 -12.39 10.90 -39.39
CA GLN A 142 -12.57 9.44 -39.51
C GLN A 142 -11.47 8.85 -40.38
N THR A 143 -10.89 7.71 -39.98
CA THR A 143 -10.42 6.68 -40.91
C THR A 143 -10.72 5.29 -40.34
N SER A 144 -11.09 4.40 -41.26
CA SER A 144 -11.81 3.16 -41.04
C SER A 144 -10.87 1.94 -40.95
N GLY A 145 -11.25 0.98 -40.10
CA GLY A 145 -11.22 -0.46 -40.41
C GLY A 145 -9.89 -1.22 -40.33
N SER A 146 -9.70 -1.99 -39.26
CA SER A 146 -9.36 -3.41 -39.39
C SER A 146 -9.79 -4.19 -38.14
N SER A 147 -10.48 -5.30 -38.39
CA SER A 147 -11.06 -6.21 -37.42
C SER A 147 -10.07 -7.33 -37.08
N SER A 148 -9.63 -7.43 -35.82
CA SER A 148 -9.15 -8.68 -35.23
C SER A 148 -9.12 -8.61 -33.69
N SER A 149 -9.79 -9.57 -33.04
CA SER A 149 -9.62 -10.10 -31.68
C SER A 149 -8.90 -9.26 -30.60
N ARG A 150 -9.65 -8.53 -29.75
CA ARG A 150 -9.13 -7.70 -28.64
C ARG A 150 -9.48 -8.26 -27.25
N ALA A 151 -9.01 -9.46 -26.91
CA ALA A 151 -9.16 -10.06 -25.57
C ALA A 151 -7.82 -10.30 -24.84
N GLY A 152 -6.71 -9.70 -25.33
CA GLY A 152 -5.35 -10.08 -24.89
C GLY A 152 -4.35 -8.94 -24.64
N GLU A 153 -4.77 -7.67 -24.56
CA GLU A 153 -3.87 -6.59 -24.12
C GLU A 153 -3.96 -6.43 -22.60
N LEU A 154 -3.06 -7.14 -21.93
CA LEU A 154 -2.89 -7.26 -20.48
C LEU A 154 -2.70 -5.91 -19.80
N VAL A 155 -3.29 -5.79 -18.61
CA VAL A 155 -2.98 -4.79 -17.58
C VAL A 155 -1.46 -4.73 -17.39
N GLY A 156 -0.83 -3.67 -17.89
CA GLY A 156 0.54 -3.24 -17.61
C GLY A 156 1.56 -4.35 -17.33
N GLY A 157 1.90 -5.18 -18.32
CA GLY A 157 3.18 -5.93 -18.42
C GLY A 157 3.58 -6.89 -17.29
N CYS A 158 2.81 -7.04 -16.21
CA CYS A 158 3.16 -7.86 -15.05
C CYS A 158 2.34 -9.16 -15.03
N PRO A 159 2.95 -10.33 -15.31
CA PRO A 159 2.25 -11.61 -15.32
C PRO A 159 1.59 -11.96 -13.99
N ALA A 160 2.23 -11.61 -12.87
CA ALA A 160 1.72 -11.87 -11.53
C ALA A 160 0.43 -11.09 -11.23
N LEU A 161 0.37 -9.81 -11.61
CA LEU A 161 -0.83 -8.99 -11.45
C LEU A 161 -1.97 -9.49 -12.34
N SER A 162 -1.66 -9.94 -13.56
CA SER A 162 -2.64 -10.53 -14.48
C SER A 162 -3.23 -11.83 -13.93
N ILE A 163 -2.40 -12.68 -13.32
CA ILE A 163 -2.85 -13.89 -12.62
C ILE A 163 -3.76 -13.54 -11.46
N LEU A 164 -3.38 -12.56 -10.63
CA LEU A 164 -4.22 -12.11 -9.52
C LEU A 164 -5.60 -11.62 -10.00
N PHE A 165 -5.62 -10.87 -11.11
CA PHE A 165 -6.87 -10.43 -11.74
C PHE A 165 -7.74 -11.61 -12.16
N LEU A 166 -7.17 -12.59 -12.90
CA LEU A 166 -7.88 -13.79 -13.31
C LEU A 166 -8.46 -14.57 -12.13
N LEU A 167 -7.71 -14.68 -11.02
CA LEU A 167 -8.20 -15.34 -9.80
C LEU A 167 -9.36 -14.58 -9.14
N CYS A 168 -9.31 -13.24 -9.14
CA CYS A 168 -10.35 -12.40 -8.53
C CYS A 168 -11.63 -12.29 -9.39
N ASP A 169 -11.53 -12.55 -10.69
CA ASP A 169 -12.64 -12.43 -11.64
C ASP A 169 -13.24 -13.79 -12.07
N SER A 170 -12.60 -14.90 -11.71
CA SER A 170 -13.06 -16.24 -12.10
C SER A 170 -14.45 -16.58 -11.54
N ALA A 171 -15.33 -17.07 -12.42
CA ALA A 171 -16.67 -17.50 -12.04
C ALA A 171 -16.62 -18.74 -11.14
N ALA A 172 -15.67 -19.65 -11.37
CA ALA A 172 -15.46 -20.84 -10.55
C ALA A 172 -15.17 -20.48 -9.08
N LEU A 173 -14.32 -19.48 -8.84
CA LEU A 173 -13.90 -19.10 -7.48
C LEU A 173 -14.91 -18.21 -6.74
N LYS A 174 -15.95 -17.71 -7.43
CA LYS A 174 -16.87 -16.69 -6.92
C LYS A 174 -17.47 -17.02 -5.55
N GLN A 175 -17.88 -18.28 -5.33
CA GLN A 175 -18.49 -18.71 -4.06
C GLN A 175 -17.49 -18.73 -2.90
N SER A 176 -16.24 -19.11 -3.18
CA SER A 176 -15.15 -19.23 -2.20
C SER A 176 -14.30 -17.95 -2.03
N LEU A 177 -14.56 -16.92 -2.84
CA LEU A 177 -13.69 -15.75 -2.92
C LEU A 177 -13.66 -14.97 -1.60
N GLN A 178 -14.79 -14.89 -0.89
CA GLN A 178 -14.84 -14.31 0.45
C GLN A 178 -13.90 -15.04 1.41
N ASP A 179 -13.93 -16.38 1.43
CA ASP A 179 -13.10 -17.17 2.34
C ASP A 179 -11.61 -17.01 2.00
N LEU A 180 -11.27 -16.98 0.72
CA LEU A 180 -9.90 -16.73 0.26
C LEU A 180 -9.39 -15.33 0.67
N LEU A 181 -10.24 -14.31 0.63
CA LEU A 181 -9.91 -12.94 1.03
C LEU A 181 -9.84 -12.77 2.56
N CYS A 182 -10.66 -13.51 3.32
CA CYS A 182 -10.65 -13.48 4.79
C CYS A 182 -9.54 -14.34 5.41
N ALA A 183 -9.05 -15.34 4.68
CA ALA A 183 -8.04 -16.27 5.16
C ALA A 183 -6.76 -15.54 5.56
N ARG A 184 -6.10 -16.08 6.60
CA ARG A 184 -4.85 -15.53 7.14
C ARG A 184 -3.70 -16.51 6.95
N ASP A 185 -2.55 -15.98 6.55
CA ASP A 185 -1.29 -16.71 6.58
C ASP A 185 -0.79 -16.92 8.03
N ALA A 186 0.36 -17.58 8.17
CA ALA A 186 0.98 -17.86 9.47
C ALA A 186 1.45 -16.60 10.20
N GLN A 187 1.50 -15.45 9.51
CA GLN A 187 1.80 -14.14 10.09
C GLN A 187 0.52 -13.38 10.46
N GLY A 188 -0.65 -14.00 10.28
CA GLY A 188 -1.94 -13.39 10.58
C GLY A 188 -2.39 -12.35 9.54
N CYS A 189 -1.77 -12.28 8.38
CA CYS A 189 -2.10 -11.34 7.31
C CYS A 189 -3.11 -11.94 6.33
N THR A 190 -4.09 -11.13 5.91
CA THR A 190 -4.92 -11.44 4.73
C THR A 190 -4.14 -11.18 3.44
N PRO A 191 -4.64 -11.61 2.25
CA PRO A 191 -3.99 -11.28 0.98
C PRO A 191 -3.81 -9.77 0.80
N PHE A 192 -4.79 -8.97 1.24
CA PHE A 192 -4.73 -7.51 1.16
C PHE A 192 -3.63 -6.95 2.08
N MET A 193 -3.61 -7.35 3.35
CA MET A 193 -2.56 -6.94 4.30
C MET A 193 -1.16 -7.29 3.77
N ARG A 194 -1.02 -8.49 3.20
CA ARG A 194 0.23 -8.96 2.59
C ARG A 194 0.65 -8.12 1.39
N ALA A 195 -0.29 -7.69 0.55
CA ALA A 195 0.01 -6.82 -0.59
C ALA A 195 0.54 -5.45 -0.13
N VAL A 196 -0.07 -4.87 0.90
CA VAL A 196 0.37 -3.58 1.49
C VAL A 196 1.74 -3.73 2.14
N ALA A 197 1.95 -4.73 2.99
CA ALA A 197 3.24 -4.99 3.63
C ALA A 197 4.34 -5.26 2.60
N GLY A 198 4.01 -5.95 1.51
CA GLY A 198 4.91 -6.26 0.40
C GLY A 198 5.14 -5.13 -0.60
N ARG A 199 4.51 -3.95 -0.42
CA ARG A 199 4.59 -2.81 -1.34
C ARG A 199 4.06 -3.11 -2.76
N ALA A 200 3.22 -4.14 -2.90
CA ALA A 200 2.53 -4.49 -4.12
C ALA A 200 1.22 -3.69 -4.25
N TYR A 201 1.35 -2.37 -4.40
CA TYR A 201 0.20 -1.46 -4.27
C TYR A 201 -0.89 -1.66 -5.34
N HIS A 202 -0.52 -2.02 -6.56
CA HIS A 202 -1.50 -2.39 -7.60
C HIS A 202 -2.30 -3.63 -7.23
N ALA A 203 -1.65 -4.65 -6.67
CA ALA A 203 -2.32 -5.84 -6.17
C ALA A 203 -3.25 -5.52 -4.98
N ALA A 204 -2.81 -4.62 -4.09
CA ALA A 204 -3.64 -4.16 -2.98
C ALA A 204 -4.90 -3.41 -3.47
N LEU A 205 -4.77 -2.53 -4.47
CA LEU A 205 -5.92 -1.84 -5.09
C LEU A 205 -6.92 -2.84 -5.69
N LEU A 206 -6.43 -3.78 -6.50
CA LEU A 206 -7.25 -4.85 -7.08
C LEU A 206 -7.99 -5.68 -6.02
N LEU A 207 -7.29 -6.04 -4.94
CA LEU A 207 -7.89 -6.77 -3.83
C LEU A 207 -8.92 -5.94 -3.04
N LEU A 208 -8.68 -4.63 -2.87
CA LEU A 208 -9.65 -3.72 -2.24
C LEU A 208 -10.93 -3.61 -3.07
N ASP A 209 -10.79 -3.43 -4.40
CA ASP A 209 -11.94 -3.41 -5.32
C ASP A 209 -12.70 -4.73 -5.26
N THR A 210 -11.98 -5.86 -5.26
CA THR A 210 -12.57 -7.20 -5.18
C THR A 210 -13.29 -7.42 -3.86
N ALA A 211 -12.70 -7.02 -2.73
CA ALA A 211 -13.32 -7.10 -1.42
C ALA A 211 -14.59 -6.23 -1.33
N GLN A 212 -14.61 -5.04 -1.92
CA GLN A 212 -15.82 -4.22 -1.99
C GLN A 212 -16.91 -4.89 -2.84
N ARG A 213 -16.57 -5.47 -4.00
CA ARG A 213 -17.53 -6.22 -4.83
C ARG A 213 -18.12 -7.41 -4.06
N VAL A 214 -17.27 -8.22 -3.42
CA VAL A 214 -17.72 -9.37 -2.62
C VAL A 214 -18.62 -8.93 -1.46
N ALA A 215 -18.22 -7.87 -0.73
CA ALA A 215 -19.04 -7.33 0.36
C ALA A 215 -20.40 -6.80 -0.13
N THR A 216 -20.48 -6.21 -1.33
CA THR A 216 -21.77 -5.76 -1.90
C THR A 216 -22.65 -6.91 -2.37
N MET A 217 -22.07 -7.98 -2.94
CA MET A 217 -22.85 -9.14 -3.40
C MET A 217 -23.40 -9.96 -2.24
N ASN A 218 -22.67 -10.03 -1.12
CA ASN A 218 -23.03 -10.86 0.02
C ASN A 218 -23.75 -10.09 1.13
N ALA A 219 -23.88 -8.77 1.02
CA ALA A 219 -24.66 -7.98 1.96
C ALA A 219 -26.12 -7.85 1.49
N GLU A 220 -27.05 -8.44 2.23
CA GLU A 220 -28.50 -8.35 2.01
C GLU A 220 -29.09 -6.96 2.35
N GLY A 221 -28.46 -5.88 1.86
CA GLY A 221 -28.98 -4.50 1.96
C GLY A 221 -28.70 -3.73 3.26
N ALA A 222 -28.06 -4.34 4.27
CA ALA A 222 -27.66 -3.65 5.50
C ALA A 222 -26.24 -3.07 5.39
N ASP A 223 -26.12 -1.74 5.40
CA ASP A 223 -24.83 -1.03 5.30
C ASP A 223 -23.82 -1.46 6.38
N GLY A 224 -24.28 -1.74 7.60
CA GLY A 224 -23.44 -2.24 8.69
C GLY A 224 -22.85 -3.64 8.41
N HIS A 225 -23.61 -4.52 7.75
CA HIS A 225 -23.13 -5.85 7.41
C HIS A 225 -22.08 -5.80 6.29
N ARG A 226 -22.30 -4.94 5.27
CA ARG A 226 -21.32 -4.69 4.21
C ARG A 226 -20.00 -4.16 4.75
N ALA A 227 -20.03 -3.23 5.70
CA ALA A 227 -18.82 -2.72 6.35
C ALA A 227 -18.08 -3.81 7.15
N ALA A 228 -18.82 -4.68 7.84
CA ALA A 228 -18.23 -5.80 8.59
C ALA A 228 -17.54 -6.83 7.67
N LEU A 229 -18.16 -7.19 6.54
CA LEU A 229 -17.57 -8.08 5.53
C LEU A 229 -16.32 -7.46 4.89
N LEU A 230 -16.37 -6.18 4.53
CA LEU A 230 -15.19 -5.48 4.01
C LEU A 230 -14.06 -5.50 5.04
N ARG A 231 -14.38 -5.23 6.31
CA ARG A 231 -13.41 -5.28 7.41
C ARG A 231 -12.80 -6.67 7.58
N SER A 232 -13.57 -7.75 7.45
CA SER A 232 -13.05 -9.11 7.60
C SER A 232 -12.03 -9.51 6.51
N MET A 233 -12.08 -8.88 5.33
CA MET A 233 -11.14 -9.12 4.23
C MET A 233 -9.92 -8.19 4.28
N ILE A 234 -10.09 -6.95 4.73
CA ILE A 234 -9.07 -5.89 4.68
C ILE A 234 -8.24 -5.80 5.96
N TYR A 235 -8.88 -5.83 7.12
CA TYR A 235 -8.24 -5.73 8.43
C TYR A 235 -9.14 -6.38 9.51
N PRO A 236 -9.13 -7.71 9.59
CA PRO A 236 -10.06 -8.44 10.43
C PRO A 236 -9.75 -8.31 11.93
N VAL A 237 -10.75 -8.56 12.76
CA VAL A 237 -10.63 -8.48 14.22
C VAL A 237 -9.56 -9.44 14.77
N GLY A 238 -8.82 -9.00 15.79
CA GLY A 238 -7.73 -9.78 16.38
C GLY A 238 -6.37 -9.66 15.67
N CYS A 239 -6.27 -8.88 14.59
CA CYS A 239 -4.97 -8.43 14.09
C CYS A 239 -4.34 -7.39 15.03
N SER A 240 -3.00 -7.31 15.06
CA SER A 240 -2.30 -6.30 15.85
C SER A 240 -2.62 -4.89 15.34
N PRO A 241 -2.80 -3.88 16.21
CA PRO A 241 -2.93 -2.48 15.81
C PRO A 241 -1.80 -1.99 14.88
N ASP A 242 -0.58 -2.51 15.05
CA ASP A 242 0.59 -2.19 14.23
C ASP A 242 0.57 -2.88 12.84
N ASP A 243 -0.40 -3.76 12.59
CA ASP A 243 -0.67 -4.39 11.30
C ASP A 243 -1.80 -3.68 10.52
N SER A 244 -2.35 -2.59 11.05
CA SER A 244 -3.32 -1.75 10.32
C SER A 244 -2.77 -1.40 8.94
N PRO A 245 -3.45 -1.76 7.83
CA PRO A 245 -2.95 -1.52 6.48
C PRO A 245 -2.67 -0.04 6.21
N LEU A 246 -3.44 0.87 6.81
CA LEU A 246 -3.20 2.30 6.68
C LEU A 246 -1.86 2.71 7.34
N HIS A 247 -1.59 2.23 8.55
CA HIS A 247 -0.32 2.50 9.23
C HIS A 247 0.86 1.84 8.52
N VAL A 248 0.72 0.58 8.08
CA VAL A 248 1.76 -0.12 7.33
C VAL A 248 2.08 0.61 6.03
N LEU A 249 1.06 1.07 5.29
CA LEU A 249 1.22 1.87 4.08
C LEU A 249 2.01 3.15 4.35
N CYS A 250 1.75 3.84 5.47
CA CYS A 250 2.50 5.04 5.88
C CYS A 250 3.89 4.73 6.45
N CYS A 251 4.13 3.52 6.96
CA CYS A 251 5.47 3.07 7.38
C CYS A 251 6.37 2.66 6.21
N ASN A 252 5.81 2.42 5.01
CA ASN A 252 6.54 1.94 3.84
C ASN A 252 7.44 3.00 3.18
N ASP A 253 8.04 3.89 3.94
CA ASP A 253 9.05 4.83 3.43
C ASP A 253 10.35 4.11 3.08
N THR A 254 11.19 4.79 2.32
CA THR A 254 12.48 4.25 1.88
C THR A 254 13.54 4.42 2.96
N CYS A 255 14.43 3.45 3.05
CA CYS A 255 15.62 3.51 3.90
C CYS A 255 16.40 4.81 3.64
N SER A 256 16.90 5.49 4.67
CA SER A 256 17.74 6.68 4.51
C SER A 256 18.94 6.48 3.59
N PHE A 257 19.48 5.26 3.53
CA PHE A 257 20.57 4.88 2.62
C PHE A 257 20.26 5.17 1.14
N THR A 258 18.99 5.19 0.72
CA THR A 258 18.62 5.46 -0.68
C THR A 258 18.95 6.89 -1.12
N TRP A 259 19.15 7.82 -0.20
CA TRP A 259 19.49 9.21 -0.50
C TRP A 259 20.79 9.69 0.16
N THR A 260 21.26 9.03 1.23
CA THR A 260 22.56 9.33 1.86
C THR A 260 23.72 8.50 1.32
N GLY A 261 23.43 7.31 0.76
CA GLY A 261 24.46 6.28 0.58
C GLY A 261 25.21 6.00 1.88
N ALA A 262 26.54 5.87 1.79
CA ALA A 262 27.44 5.66 2.92
C ALA A 262 27.86 6.96 3.65
N GLU A 263 27.28 8.12 3.32
CA GLU A 263 27.55 9.36 4.05
C GLU A 263 26.82 9.35 5.41
N HIS A 264 27.55 9.68 6.47
CA HIS A 264 26.98 9.74 7.81
C HIS A 264 26.14 11.01 7.98
N ILE A 265 24.90 10.86 8.42
CA ILE A 265 24.00 11.97 8.76
C ILE A 265 23.54 11.83 10.19
N ASN A 266 23.16 12.94 10.82
CA ASN A 266 22.51 12.94 12.12
C ASN A 266 21.05 12.46 11.96
N GLN A 267 20.78 11.23 12.38
CA GLN A 267 19.47 10.58 12.30
C GLN A 267 19.28 9.65 13.50
N ASP A 268 18.03 9.32 13.81
CA ASP A 268 17.76 8.27 14.79
C ASP A 268 18.24 6.92 14.24
N ILE A 269 19.04 6.21 15.06
CA ILE A 269 19.60 4.90 14.72
C ILE A 269 19.30 3.86 15.79
N PHE A 270 19.13 2.62 15.34
CA PHE A 270 18.70 1.51 16.17
C PHE A 270 19.72 0.38 16.12
N GLU A 271 20.00 -0.22 17.27
CA GLU A 271 20.61 -1.55 17.33
C GLU A 271 19.52 -2.61 17.22
N CYS A 272 19.73 -3.67 16.45
CA CYS A 272 18.81 -4.80 16.35
C CYS A 272 19.53 -6.07 16.79
N ARG A 273 19.23 -6.53 18.02
CA ARG A 273 19.91 -7.70 18.61
C ARG A 273 19.52 -9.00 17.92
N THR A 274 18.27 -9.10 17.48
CA THR A 274 17.76 -10.26 16.72
C THR A 274 18.51 -10.45 15.40
N CYS A 275 18.90 -9.37 14.74
CA CYS A 275 19.62 -9.42 13.45
C CYS A 275 21.15 -9.26 13.59
N GLY A 276 21.67 -9.03 14.80
CA GLY A 276 23.10 -8.77 14.99
C GLY A 276 23.58 -7.38 14.53
N LEU A 277 22.67 -6.42 14.27
CA LEU A 277 23.04 -5.03 14.01
C LEU A 277 23.37 -4.33 15.34
N VAL A 278 24.53 -4.66 15.91
CA VAL A 278 24.99 -4.19 17.22
C VAL A 278 26.39 -3.57 17.13
N GLY A 279 26.84 -2.89 18.19
CA GLY A 279 28.19 -2.31 18.23
C GLY A 279 28.34 -1.12 17.27
N SER A 280 29.13 -1.27 16.20
CA SER A 280 29.29 -0.24 15.16
C SER A 280 28.18 -0.24 14.12
N LEU A 281 27.40 -1.33 14.01
CA LEU A 281 26.32 -1.46 13.04
C LEU A 281 25.01 -0.87 13.58
N CYS A 282 24.18 -0.35 12.68
CA CYS A 282 22.85 0.15 13.04
C CYS A 282 21.87 0.16 11.86
N CYS A 283 20.59 0.38 12.15
CA CYS A 283 19.59 0.65 11.13
C CYS A 283 18.84 1.96 11.40
N CYS A 284 18.34 2.61 10.35
CA CYS A 284 17.53 3.82 10.47
C CYS A 284 16.09 3.51 10.92
N THR A 285 15.35 4.57 11.26
CA THR A 285 13.93 4.49 11.69
C THR A 285 13.04 3.69 10.73
N GLU A 286 13.19 3.90 9.42
CA GLU A 286 12.40 3.21 8.39
C GLU A 286 12.70 1.71 8.37
N CYS A 287 13.97 1.33 8.53
CA CYS A 287 14.37 -0.08 8.59
C CYS A 287 13.93 -0.74 9.90
N ALA A 288 14.00 -0.03 11.03
CA ALA A 288 13.48 -0.53 12.31
C ALA A 288 11.97 -0.86 12.22
N ARG A 289 11.19 -0.02 11.53
CA ARG A 289 9.74 -0.19 11.36
C ARG A 289 9.37 -1.26 10.33
N VAL A 290 10.18 -1.46 9.28
CA VAL A 290 9.82 -2.33 8.14
C VAL A 290 10.60 -3.63 8.11
N CYS A 291 11.93 -3.56 8.21
CA CYS A 291 12.82 -4.71 8.04
C CYS A 291 13.03 -5.46 9.35
N HIS A 292 12.95 -4.75 10.48
CA HIS A 292 13.14 -5.31 11.82
C HIS A 292 11.88 -5.22 12.68
N LYS A 293 10.71 -5.19 12.02
CA LYS A 293 9.42 -5.22 12.71
C LYS A 293 9.33 -6.47 13.59
N GLY A 294 8.99 -6.27 14.86
CA GLY A 294 8.85 -7.36 15.84
C GLY A 294 10.18 -7.93 16.37
N HIS A 295 11.32 -7.34 16.02
CA HIS A 295 12.63 -7.72 16.58
C HIS A 295 12.99 -6.90 17.83
N ASP A 296 14.01 -7.32 18.58
CA ASP A 296 14.58 -6.53 19.69
C ASP A 296 15.42 -5.37 19.11
N CYS A 297 14.73 -4.31 18.70
CA CYS A 297 15.30 -3.06 18.20
C CYS A 297 15.26 -1.96 19.27
N LYS A 298 16.40 -1.33 19.53
CA LYS A 298 16.53 -0.27 20.54
C LYS A 298 17.26 0.94 19.99
N LEU A 299 16.77 2.13 20.31
CA LEU A 299 17.39 3.40 19.92
C LEU A 299 18.76 3.54 20.58
N LYS A 300 19.80 3.86 19.80
CA LYS A 300 21.14 4.17 20.32
C LYS A 300 21.22 5.65 20.63
N ARG A 301 21.53 5.98 21.89
CA ARG A 301 21.67 7.39 22.35
C ARG A 301 23.05 7.99 22.08
N THR A 302 24.04 7.16 21.77
CA THR A 302 25.42 7.57 21.50
C THR A 302 25.73 7.46 20.00
N SER A 303 26.47 8.43 19.46
CA SER A 303 26.87 8.49 18.03
C SER A 303 25.68 8.59 17.07
N PRO A 304 24.88 9.69 17.10
CA PRO A 304 23.68 9.83 16.27
C PRO A 304 23.99 10.07 14.78
N THR A 305 25.27 10.26 14.43
CA THR A 305 25.71 10.38 13.04
C THR A 305 26.10 9.02 12.49
N ALA A 306 25.29 8.46 11.59
CA ALA A 306 25.58 7.19 10.92
C ALA A 306 24.81 7.08 9.59
N TYR A 307 25.17 6.09 8.76
CA TYR A 307 24.32 5.59 7.68
C TYR A 307 23.67 4.27 8.11
N CYS A 308 22.67 3.79 7.35
CA CYS A 308 21.97 2.55 7.68
C CYS A 308 22.70 1.30 7.14
N ASP A 309 22.97 0.32 7.99
CA ASP A 309 23.63 -0.97 7.67
C ASP A 309 22.64 -2.12 7.38
N CYS A 310 21.40 -1.85 6.98
CA CYS A 310 20.41 -2.90 6.72
C CYS A 310 20.66 -3.67 5.39
N TRP A 311 21.88 -3.82 4.91
CA TRP A 311 22.21 -4.15 3.51
C TRP A 311 21.87 -5.57 3.04
N GLU A 312 21.78 -6.58 3.92
CA GLU A 312 21.59 -7.97 3.48
C GLU A 312 20.17 -8.27 2.95
N LYS A 313 19.13 -7.64 3.52
CA LYS A 313 17.70 -7.87 3.17
C LYS A 313 16.81 -6.63 3.39
N CYS A 314 17.30 -5.42 3.10
CA CYS A 314 16.49 -4.21 3.29
C CYS A 314 15.36 -4.11 2.27
N ARG A 315 14.15 -4.45 2.72
CA ARG A 315 12.90 -4.25 1.99
C ARG A 315 12.59 -2.76 1.76
N ALA A 316 13.12 -1.88 2.62
CA ALA A 316 12.93 -0.45 2.51
C ALA A 316 13.83 0.22 1.45
N LEU A 317 14.72 -0.52 0.76
CA LEU A 317 15.43 0.02 -0.41
C LEU A 317 14.52 0.18 -1.63
N VAL A 318 13.45 -0.62 -1.70
CA VAL A 318 12.48 -0.60 -2.81
C VAL A 318 11.25 0.18 -2.38
N ALA A 319 10.97 1.29 -3.05
CA ALA A 319 9.87 2.19 -2.71
C ALA A 319 8.50 1.58 -3.09
N GLY A 320 8.48 0.72 -4.12
CA GLY A 320 7.26 0.34 -4.84
C GLY A 320 6.74 1.50 -5.68
N HIS A 321 5.63 1.29 -6.40
CA HIS A 321 5.07 2.31 -7.28
C HIS A 321 4.37 3.43 -6.49
N GLN A 322 4.93 4.64 -6.50
CA GLN A 322 4.44 5.73 -5.64
C GLN A 322 3.05 6.27 -6.03
N GLY A 323 2.69 6.30 -7.32
CA GLY A 323 1.34 6.69 -7.77
C GLY A 323 0.24 5.79 -7.17
N ALA A 324 0.34 4.47 -7.40
CA ALA A 324 -0.50 3.47 -6.76
C ALA A 324 -0.48 3.52 -5.23
N ARG A 325 0.66 3.81 -4.58
CA ARG A 325 0.73 4.01 -3.12
C ARG A 325 -0.16 5.15 -2.66
N GLY A 326 -0.08 6.31 -3.33
CA GLY A 326 -0.89 7.49 -3.04
C GLY A 326 -2.38 7.26 -3.31
N LEU A 327 -2.71 6.58 -4.41
CA LEU A 327 -4.08 6.19 -4.71
C LEU A 327 -4.66 5.26 -3.64
N LEU A 328 -3.89 4.26 -3.21
CA LEU A 328 -4.29 3.33 -2.15
C LEU A 328 -4.49 4.04 -0.81
N LEU A 329 -3.63 5.00 -0.47
CA LEU A 329 -3.77 5.83 0.73
C LEU A 329 -5.12 6.57 0.72
N ASN A 330 -5.43 7.27 -0.38
CA ASN A 330 -6.69 7.97 -0.54
C ASN A 330 -7.90 7.03 -0.46
N ARG A 331 -7.82 5.86 -1.10
CA ARG A 331 -8.87 4.83 -1.05
C ARG A 331 -9.07 4.32 0.37
N LEU A 332 -8.02 3.96 1.10
CA LEU A 332 -8.14 3.48 2.48
C LEU A 332 -8.79 4.51 3.41
N VAL A 333 -8.37 5.78 3.31
CA VAL A 333 -8.93 6.86 4.12
C VAL A 333 -10.42 7.11 3.82
N THR A 334 -10.83 6.94 2.56
CA THR A 334 -12.21 7.23 2.12
C THR A 334 -13.17 6.07 2.34
N VAL A 335 -12.77 4.84 2.04
CA VAL A 335 -13.66 3.67 2.00
C VAL A 335 -13.63 2.82 3.27
N THR A 336 -12.70 3.08 4.19
CA THR A 336 -12.58 2.33 5.45
C THR A 336 -12.65 3.25 6.66
N ASP A 337 -12.81 2.65 7.83
CA ASP A 337 -12.72 3.32 9.13
C ASP A 337 -11.30 3.30 9.72
N LEU A 338 -10.28 2.83 9.00
CA LEU A 338 -8.92 2.66 9.55
C LEU A 338 -8.30 3.95 10.10
N VAL A 339 -8.75 5.12 9.65
CA VAL A 339 -8.30 6.43 10.13
C VAL A 339 -8.67 6.69 11.60
N THR A 340 -9.69 5.99 12.10
CA THR A 340 -10.21 6.13 13.48
C THR A 340 -9.48 5.23 14.46
N LEU A 341 -8.69 4.27 13.97
CA LEU A 341 -8.04 3.25 14.78
C LEU A 341 -6.59 3.67 15.09
N PRO A 342 -6.20 3.79 16.37
CA PRO A 342 -4.82 4.06 16.74
C PRO A 342 -3.92 2.82 16.55
N ASN A 343 -2.62 3.05 16.49
CA ASN A 343 -1.62 1.98 16.55
C ASN A 343 -1.44 1.44 17.99
N ALA A 344 -0.51 0.50 18.20
CA ALA A 344 -0.32 -0.13 19.52
C ALA A 344 0.18 0.84 20.62
N ARG A 345 0.71 2.00 20.22
CA ARG A 345 1.14 3.08 21.13
C ARG A 345 0.02 4.09 21.43
N GLY A 346 -1.19 3.89 20.89
CA GLY A 346 -2.29 4.85 21.01
C GLY A 346 -2.15 6.06 20.07
N GLU A 347 -1.18 6.07 19.16
CA GLU A 347 -1.00 7.17 18.22
C GLU A 347 -1.99 7.06 17.07
N THR A 348 -2.62 8.17 16.72
CA THR A 348 -3.43 8.27 15.50
C THR A 348 -2.52 8.32 14.26
N ILE A 349 -3.07 7.97 13.11
CA ILE A 349 -2.32 8.05 11.84
C ILE A 349 -1.81 9.46 11.56
N LEU A 350 -2.58 10.49 11.94
CA LEU A 350 -2.17 11.89 11.76
C LEU A 350 -0.98 12.25 12.64
N LEU A 351 -1.01 11.86 13.92
CA LEU A 351 0.12 12.09 14.84
C LEU A 351 1.39 11.40 14.31
N PHE A 352 1.26 10.15 13.88
CA PHE A 352 2.34 9.39 13.28
C PHE A 352 2.94 10.10 12.05
N LEU A 353 2.09 10.60 11.14
CA LEU A 353 2.53 11.29 9.93
C LEU A 353 3.23 12.61 10.25
N VAL A 354 2.68 13.43 11.15
CA VAL A 354 3.29 14.71 11.56
C VAL A 354 4.68 14.48 12.16
N GLN A 355 4.83 13.51 13.06
CA GLN A 355 6.11 13.17 13.65
C GLN A 355 7.10 12.63 12.60
N THR A 356 6.64 11.76 11.70
CA THR A 356 7.48 11.15 10.67
C THR A 356 7.99 12.19 9.67
N VAL A 357 7.10 13.02 9.13
CA VAL A 357 7.48 14.09 8.19
C VAL A 357 8.35 15.13 8.87
N GLY A 358 8.02 15.54 10.10
CA GLY A 358 8.83 16.50 10.87
C GLY A 358 10.27 16.01 11.06
N ARG A 359 10.44 14.75 11.45
CA ARG A 359 11.77 14.11 11.56
C ARG A 359 12.49 14.05 10.21
N GLN A 360 11.84 13.54 9.17
CA GLN A 360 12.45 13.38 7.84
C GLN A 360 12.91 14.72 7.25
N VAL A 361 12.13 15.79 7.43
CA VAL A 361 12.51 17.14 6.99
C VAL A 361 13.78 17.62 7.69
N VAL A 362 13.91 17.36 8.99
CA VAL A 362 15.11 17.71 9.76
C VAL A 362 16.33 16.91 9.27
N GLU A 363 16.19 15.59 9.07
CA GLU A 363 17.26 14.72 8.57
C GLU A 363 17.71 15.12 7.15
N GLN A 364 16.77 15.35 6.24
CA GLN A 364 17.06 15.68 4.84
C GLN A 364 17.68 17.06 4.67
N ARG A 365 17.28 18.07 5.45
CA ARG A 365 17.85 19.42 5.39
C ARG A 365 19.33 19.47 5.78
N GLN A 366 19.77 18.54 6.62
CA GLN A 366 21.15 18.45 7.07
C GLN A 366 22.07 17.84 6.02
N TYR A 367 21.52 17.03 5.11
CA TYR A 367 22.29 16.39 4.06
C TYR A 367 22.62 17.38 2.93
N ARG A 368 23.92 17.55 2.70
CA ARG A 368 24.44 18.29 1.55
C ARG A 368 25.29 17.31 0.75
N PRO A 369 24.84 16.87 -0.44
CA PRO A 369 25.62 15.96 -1.26
C PRO A 369 27.01 16.55 -1.49
N SER A 370 28.05 15.78 -1.18
CA SER A 370 29.40 16.21 -1.52
C SER A 370 29.47 16.40 -3.04
N ARG A 371 29.64 17.65 -3.50
CA ARG A 371 29.92 17.90 -4.92
C ARG A 371 31.18 17.10 -5.26
N SER A 372 31.09 16.16 -6.19
CA SER A 372 32.27 15.49 -6.71
C SER A 372 33.24 16.59 -7.13
N ARG A 373 34.41 16.65 -6.48
CA ARG A 373 35.52 17.47 -6.97
C ARG A 373 35.88 16.91 -8.34
N GLY A 374 35.28 17.50 -9.39
CA GLY A 374 35.67 17.25 -10.75
C GLY A 374 37.18 17.47 -10.85
N SER A 375 37.87 16.48 -11.38
CA SER A 375 39.30 16.50 -11.62
C SER A 375 39.63 17.50 -12.73
N ASN A 376 39.49 18.80 -12.45
CA ASN A 376 40.09 19.87 -13.25
C ASN A 376 41.26 20.44 -12.46
N ALA A 377 42.28 19.62 -12.24
CA ALA A 377 43.62 20.13 -12.00
C ALA A 377 44.22 20.48 -13.39
N PRO A 378 44.61 21.73 -13.66
CA PRO A 378 45.27 22.06 -14.92
C PRO A 378 46.62 21.34 -14.94
N ARG A 379 46.85 20.49 -15.95
CA ARG A 379 48.18 19.95 -16.21
C ARG A 379 49.11 21.13 -16.50
N LYS A 380 50.05 21.41 -15.61
CA LYS A 380 51.21 22.26 -15.92
C LYS A 380 51.97 21.59 -17.06
N ALA A 381 52.02 22.23 -18.22
CA ALA A 381 53.00 21.91 -19.25
C ALA A 381 54.37 22.32 -18.71
N SER A 382 55.29 21.37 -18.61
CA SER A 382 56.71 21.68 -18.43
C SER A 382 57.23 22.20 -19.77
N SER A 383 57.88 23.36 -19.72
CA SER A 383 58.85 23.77 -20.75
C SER A 383 60.11 22.93 -20.65
#